data_AF-A0A097P5Y5-F1
#
_entry.id   AF-A0A097P5Y5-F1
#
_cell.length_a   1.000
_cell.length_b   1.000
_cell.length_c   1.000
_cell.angle_alpha   90.00
_cell.angle_beta   90.00
_cell.angle_gamma   90.00
#
_symmetry.space_group_name_H-M   'P 1'
#
loop_
_entity.id
_entity.type
_entity.pdbx_description
1 polymer ?
#
loop_
_entity_poly.entity_id
_entity_poly.type
_entity_poly.pdbx_seq_one_letter_code
_entity_poly.pdbx_strand_id
1 'polypeptide(L)'
;MSQIQEIRRAQRAEGPATVLAIGTATPKNVLYQSEYPDYYFRVTKSEHMTDLKEKFKRMCEKSTIRKRYMHVTEDILKENPNMSAYMAPSLDARQDIVVVEIPKLGKAAATMAIKEWGRPKSHITHLIFCTTSGVDMPGADYQLTKLLGLRPSVSRFMMYQQGC
;
A
#
# COMPACT_ATOMS: atom_id res chain seq x y z
N MET A 1 -40.33 -1.62 -20.30
CA MET A 1 -39.19 -0.93 -20.97
C MET A 1 -39.05 0.52 -20.50
N SER A 2 -40.12 1.33 -20.44
CA SER A 2 -40.09 2.72 -19.92
C SER A 2 -39.58 2.82 -18.48
N GLN A 3 -40.10 2.01 -17.56
CA GLN A 3 -39.72 2.02 -16.14
C GLN A 3 -38.22 1.77 -15.89
N ILE A 4 -37.58 0.89 -16.67
CA ILE A 4 -36.13 0.61 -16.56
C ILE A 4 -35.31 1.83 -17.00
N GLN A 5 -35.75 2.52 -18.05
CA GLN A 5 -35.07 3.72 -18.54
C GLN A 5 -35.19 4.87 -17.54
N GLU A 6 -36.36 5.04 -16.92
CA GLU A 6 -36.59 6.01 -15.85
C GLU A 6 -35.68 5.76 -14.64
N ILE A 7 -35.60 4.51 -14.17
CA ILE A 7 -34.70 4.12 -13.07
C ILE A 7 -33.23 4.43 -13.42
N ARG A 8 -32.78 4.07 -14.62
CA ARG A 8 -31.39 4.33 -15.05
C ARG A 8 -31.07 5.81 -15.17
N ARG A 9 -32.03 6.63 -15.61
CA ARG A 9 -31.85 8.09 -15.67
C ARG A 9 -31.74 8.67 -14.27
N ALA A 10 -32.61 8.27 -13.34
CA ALA A 10 -32.60 8.76 -11.96
C ALA A 10 -31.35 8.33 -11.15
N GLN A 11 -30.72 7.20 -11.47
CA GLN A 11 -29.50 6.73 -10.79
C GLN A 11 -28.21 7.40 -11.28
N ARG A 12 -28.22 8.01 -12.46
CA ARG A 12 -27.01 8.64 -13.02
C ARG A 12 -26.70 9.94 -12.28
N ALA A 13 -25.43 10.13 -11.96
CA ALA A 13 -24.95 11.42 -11.49
C ALA A 13 -24.96 12.44 -12.63
N GLU A 14 -25.23 13.69 -12.30
CA GLU A 14 -25.05 14.83 -13.21
C GLU A 14 -23.64 15.40 -13.02
N GLY A 15 -22.97 15.72 -14.13
CA GLY A 15 -21.62 16.28 -14.12
C GLY A 15 -20.48 15.25 -14.04
N PRO A 16 -19.22 15.71 -14.11
CA PRO A 16 -18.04 14.86 -14.07
C PRO A 16 -17.67 14.41 -12.64
N ALA A 17 -16.95 13.30 -12.53
CA ALA A 17 -16.31 12.90 -11.28
C ALA A 17 -15.20 13.88 -10.90
N THR A 18 -15.12 14.24 -9.62
CA THR A 18 -14.12 15.19 -9.09
C THR A 18 -13.45 14.62 -7.84
N VAL A 19 -12.21 15.03 -7.59
CA VAL A 19 -11.48 14.68 -6.36
C VAL A 19 -11.89 15.64 -5.26
N LEU A 20 -12.53 15.13 -4.20
CA LEU A 20 -13.06 15.94 -3.11
C LEU A 20 -12.12 16.05 -1.90
N ALA A 21 -11.19 15.11 -1.73
CA ALA A 21 -10.23 15.09 -0.62
C ALA A 21 -9.06 14.13 -0.94
N ILE A 22 -7.88 14.38 -0.35
CA ILE A 22 -6.68 13.56 -0.52
C ILE A 22 -5.99 13.33 0.83
N GLY A 23 -6.02 12.07 1.29
CA GLY A 23 -5.28 11.64 2.46
C GLY A 23 -4.05 10.81 2.08
N THR A 24 -2.93 11.02 2.78
CA THR A 24 -1.71 10.22 2.61
C THR A 24 -1.23 9.68 3.95
N ALA A 25 -0.55 8.54 3.92
CA ALA A 25 0.09 7.94 5.09
C ALA A 25 1.36 7.19 4.65
N THR A 26 2.32 7.10 5.56
CA THR A 26 3.58 6.35 5.37
C THR A 26 3.87 5.49 6.59
N PRO A 27 4.61 4.37 6.44
CA PRO A 27 5.19 3.66 7.58
C PRO A 27 6.10 4.58 8.40
N LYS A 28 6.35 4.23 9.67
CA LYS A 28 7.11 5.08 10.59
C LYS A 28 8.62 5.08 10.32
N ASN A 29 9.19 3.96 9.88
CA ASN A 29 10.63 3.81 9.75
C ASN A 29 11.15 4.57 8.52
N VAL A 30 12.04 5.53 8.75
CA VAL A 30 12.65 6.38 7.73
C VAL A 30 14.03 5.85 7.40
N LEU A 31 14.32 5.69 6.11
CA LEU A 31 15.66 5.38 5.62
C LEU A 31 16.12 6.42 4.63
N TYR A 32 17.27 7.02 4.91
CA TYR A 32 17.89 8.00 4.04
C TYR A 32 18.60 7.29 2.90
N GLN A 33 18.45 7.83 1.68
CA GLN A 33 19.03 7.21 0.49
C GLN A 33 20.56 7.20 0.53
N SER A 34 21.17 8.16 1.25
CA SER A 34 22.61 8.23 1.50
C SER A 34 23.14 7.05 2.31
N GLU A 35 22.34 6.51 3.22
CA GLU A 35 22.71 5.40 4.11
C GLU A 35 22.23 4.05 3.57
N TYR A 36 21.35 4.07 2.56
CA TYR A 36 20.70 2.87 2.05
C TYR A 36 21.66 1.83 1.45
N PRO A 37 22.73 2.18 0.71
CA PRO A 37 23.71 1.21 0.24
C PRO A 37 24.37 0.43 1.39
N ASP A 38 24.75 1.11 2.46
CA ASP A 38 25.37 0.46 3.62
C ASP A 38 24.37 -0.39 4.38
N TYR A 39 23.16 0.15 4.62
CA TYR A 39 22.07 -0.58 5.24
C TYR A 39 21.74 -1.87 4.46
N TYR A 40 21.48 -1.75 3.15
CA TYR A 40 21.04 -2.87 2.31
C TYR A 40 22.09 -3.99 2.29
N PHE A 41 23.35 -3.66 1.98
CA PHE A 41 24.41 -4.67 1.89
C PHE A 41 24.72 -5.33 3.23
N ARG A 42 24.54 -4.62 4.35
CA ARG A 42 24.69 -5.19 5.69
C ARG A 42 23.55 -6.16 6.02
N VAL A 43 22.29 -5.75 5.85
CA VAL A 43 21.14 -6.60 6.22
C VAL A 43 20.97 -7.81 5.31
N THR A 44 21.48 -7.74 4.07
CA THR A 44 21.51 -8.88 3.14
C THR A 44 22.81 -9.70 3.20
N LYS A 45 23.71 -9.41 4.16
CA LYS A 45 25.02 -10.08 4.32
C LYS A 45 25.85 -10.10 3.04
N SER A 46 25.76 -9.03 2.24
CA SER A 46 26.38 -8.92 0.92
C SER A 46 27.60 -7.97 0.90
N GLU A 47 28.12 -7.54 2.05
CA GLU A 47 29.21 -6.55 2.15
C GLU A 47 30.50 -6.97 1.42
N HIS A 48 30.74 -8.27 1.26
CA HIS A 48 31.85 -8.82 0.49
C HIS A 48 31.76 -8.54 -1.03
N MET A 49 30.59 -8.14 -1.55
CA MET A 49 30.37 -7.82 -2.96
C MET A 49 30.66 -6.33 -3.25
N THR A 50 31.92 -5.92 -3.11
CA THR A 50 32.36 -4.52 -3.16
C THR A 50 31.99 -3.82 -4.47
N ASP A 51 32.20 -4.46 -5.61
CA ASP A 51 31.94 -3.86 -6.94
C ASP A 51 30.44 -3.65 -7.16
N LEU A 52 29.62 -4.59 -6.68
CA LEU A 52 28.16 -4.48 -6.71
C LEU A 52 27.68 -3.37 -5.78
N LYS A 53 28.30 -3.22 -4.60
CA LYS A 53 28.01 -2.14 -3.65
C LYS A 53 28.32 -0.77 -4.24
N GLU A 54 29.48 -0.61 -4.89
CA GLU A 54 29.84 0.64 -5.56
C GLU A 54 28.85 0.98 -6.69
N LYS A 55 28.49 -0.01 -7.52
CA LYS A 55 27.47 0.16 -8.54
C LYS A 55 26.13 0.59 -7.93
N PHE A 56 25.71 -0.04 -6.84
CA PHE A 56 24.46 0.27 -6.16
C PHE A 56 24.46 1.67 -5.52
N LYS A 57 25.58 2.09 -4.95
CA LYS A 57 25.78 3.44 -4.41
C LYS A 57 25.58 4.50 -5.49
N ARG A 58 26.21 4.34 -6.67
CA ARG A 58 26.02 5.26 -7.81
C ARG A 58 24.55 5.35 -8.25
N MET A 59 23.83 4.22 -8.27
CA MET A 59 22.40 4.21 -8.58
C MET A 59 21.57 4.98 -7.54
N CYS A 60 21.88 4.79 -6.25
CA CYS A 60 21.21 5.50 -5.16
C CYS A 60 21.46 7.02 -5.25
N GLU A 61 22.69 7.46 -5.53
CA GLU A 61 23.04 8.88 -5.69
C GLU A 61 22.32 9.53 -6.87
N LYS A 62 22.16 8.80 -7.99
CA LYS A 62 21.48 9.30 -9.20
C LYS A 62 19.96 9.15 -9.16
N SER A 63 19.40 8.48 -8.15
CA SER A 63 17.95 8.20 -8.06
C SER A 63 17.07 9.41 -7.77
N THR A 64 17.67 10.56 -7.40
CA THR A 64 16.98 11.77 -6.92
C THR A 64 16.06 11.57 -5.70
N ILE A 65 16.11 10.40 -5.06
CA ILE A 65 15.42 10.09 -3.82
C ILE A 65 16.26 10.55 -2.63
N ARG A 66 15.66 11.33 -1.72
CA ARG A 66 16.32 11.75 -0.47
C ARG A 66 16.12 10.73 0.66
N LYS A 67 14.89 10.28 0.86
CA LYS A 67 14.49 9.33 1.91
C LYS A 67 13.28 8.52 1.49
N ARG A 68 13.11 7.35 2.10
CA ARG A 68 11.95 6.46 1.94
C ARG A 68 11.42 6.06 3.30
N TYR A 69 10.14 5.67 3.32
CA TYR A 69 9.49 5.10 4.49
C TYR A 69 9.24 3.63 4.23
N MET A 70 9.75 2.75 5.08
CA MET A 70 9.65 1.30 4.89
C MET A 70 8.95 0.66 6.08
N HIS A 71 8.09 -0.32 5.83
CA HIS A 71 7.56 -1.15 6.92
C HIS A 71 8.61 -2.18 7.39
N VAL A 72 9.33 -2.77 6.42
CA VAL A 72 10.38 -3.75 6.70
C VAL A 72 11.56 -3.09 7.40
N THR A 73 11.77 -3.46 8.66
CA THR A 73 12.89 -3.03 9.51
C THR A 73 13.97 -4.11 9.59
N GLU A 74 15.12 -3.78 10.16
CA GLU A 74 16.19 -4.75 10.41
C GLU A 74 15.73 -5.88 11.36
N ASP A 75 14.88 -5.57 12.34
CA ASP A 75 14.35 -6.57 13.29
C ASP A 75 13.44 -7.58 12.58
N ILE A 76 12.54 -7.10 11.71
CA ILE A 76 11.70 -7.99 10.87
C ILE A 76 12.57 -8.90 9.99
N LEU A 77 13.67 -8.37 9.44
CA LEU A 77 14.59 -9.15 8.61
C LEU A 77 15.41 -10.16 9.43
N LYS A 78 15.72 -9.87 10.70
CA LYS A 78 16.37 -10.80 11.63
C LYS A 78 15.44 -11.96 11.99
N GLU A 79 14.16 -11.68 12.21
CA GLU A 79 13.13 -12.69 12.46
C GLU A 79 12.81 -13.52 11.20
N ASN A 80 12.96 -12.93 10.01
CA ASN A 80 12.65 -13.54 8.73
C ASN A 80 13.87 -13.58 7.80
N PRO A 81 14.92 -14.36 8.11
CA PRO A 81 16.20 -14.33 7.39
C PRO A 81 16.08 -14.68 5.91
N ASN A 82 15.11 -15.52 5.52
CA ASN A 82 14.86 -15.85 4.12
C ASN A 82 14.39 -14.63 3.30
N MET A 83 13.86 -13.57 3.93
CA MET A 83 13.51 -12.35 3.22
C MET A 83 14.74 -11.58 2.72
N SER A 84 15.89 -11.77 3.38
CA SER A 84 17.18 -11.16 3.03
C SER A 84 18.04 -12.05 2.14
N ALA A 85 17.69 -13.32 1.98
CA ALA A 85 18.42 -14.28 1.16
C ALA A 85 17.89 -14.28 -0.28
N TYR A 86 18.81 -14.26 -1.25
CA TYR A 86 18.45 -14.29 -2.66
C TYR A 86 17.77 -15.61 -3.03
N MET A 87 16.58 -15.53 -3.64
CA MET A 87 15.78 -16.68 -4.11
C MET A 87 15.37 -17.69 -3.02
N ALA A 88 15.54 -17.39 -1.74
CA ALA A 88 15.07 -18.25 -0.66
C ALA A 88 13.54 -18.19 -0.53
N PRO A 89 12.88 -19.31 -0.20
CA PRO A 89 11.44 -19.35 0.02
C PRO A 89 11.05 -18.42 1.17
N SER A 90 10.32 -17.36 0.83
CA SER A 90 9.94 -16.29 1.77
C SER A 90 8.55 -15.72 1.48
N LEU A 91 7.76 -16.36 0.61
CA LEU A 91 6.45 -15.86 0.21
C LEU A 91 5.49 -15.77 1.40
N ASP A 92 5.41 -16.83 2.21
CA ASP A 92 4.50 -16.90 3.35
C ASP A 92 4.81 -15.81 4.39
N ALA A 93 6.07 -15.69 4.80
CA ALA A 93 6.51 -14.63 5.71
C ALA A 93 6.21 -13.22 5.16
N ARG A 94 6.40 -13.00 3.86
CA ARG A 94 6.05 -11.72 3.21
C ARG A 94 4.54 -11.49 3.24
N GLN A 95 3.75 -12.53 2.97
CA GLN A 95 2.28 -12.49 2.98
C GLN A 95 1.73 -12.16 4.36
N ASP A 96 2.23 -12.85 5.39
CA ASP A 96 1.82 -12.61 6.79
C ASP A 96 2.00 -11.14 7.21
N ILE A 97 3.06 -10.50 6.74
CA ILE A 97 3.31 -9.08 6.97
C ILE A 97 2.34 -8.21 6.16
N VAL A 98 2.29 -8.38 4.84
CA VAL A 98 1.57 -7.42 3.96
C VAL A 98 0.05 -7.52 4.09
N VAL A 99 -0.51 -8.71 4.34
CA VAL A 99 -1.96 -8.91 4.50
C VAL A 99 -2.50 -8.09 5.69
N VAL A 100 -1.69 -7.94 6.73
CA VAL A 100 -2.04 -7.17 7.92
C VAL A 100 -1.75 -5.68 7.73
N GLU A 101 -0.59 -5.34 7.17
CA GLU A 101 -0.08 -3.96 7.21
C GLU A 101 -0.62 -3.09 6.06
N ILE A 102 -0.93 -3.68 4.90
CA ILE A 102 -1.48 -2.93 3.76
C ILE A 102 -2.86 -2.32 4.10
N PRO A 103 -3.84 -3.06 4.66
CA PRO A 103 -5.11 -2.45 5.07
C PRO A 103 -4.96 -1.42 6.18
N LYS A 104 -4.01 -1.59 7.11
CA LYS A 104 -3.74 -0.61 8.18
C LYS A 104 -3.18 0.70 7.62
N LEU A 105 -2.24 0.63 6.68
CA LEU A 105 -1.69 1.81 6.03
C LEU A 105 -2.76 2.52 5.18
N GLY A 106 -3.56 1.74 4.45
CA GLY A 106 -4.73 2.24 3.72
C GLY A 106 -5.74 2.94 4.64
N LYS A 107 -6.02 2.38 5.82
CA LYS A 107 -6.87 2.98 6.85
C LYS A 107 -6.35 4.34 7.30
N ALA A 108 -5.04 4.45 7.57
CA ALA A 108 -4.44 5.71 8.01
C ALA A 108 -4.63 6.82 6.96
N ALA A 109 -4.34 6.52 5.68
CA ALA A 109 -4.55 7.47 4.59
C ALA A 109 -6.04 7.80 4.37
N ALA A 110 -6.90 6.78 4.34
CA ALA A 110 -8.35 6.97 4.15
C ALA A 110 -8.98 7.78 5.30
N THR A 111 -8.52 7.61 6.53
CA THR A 111 -9.01 8.40 7.68
C THR A 111 -8.70 9.89 7.51
N MET A 112 -7.51 10.22 6.99
CA MET A 112 -7.14 11.60 6.68
C MET A 112 -8.01 12.19 5.57
N ALA A 113 -8.23 11.42 4.48
CA ALA A 113 -9.09 11.83 3.37
C ALA A 113 -10.55 12.05 3.81
N ILE A 114 -11.11 11.14 4.62
CA ILE A 114 -12.47 11.24 5.13
C ILE A 114 -12.60 12.45 6.07
N LYS A 115 -11.57 12.74 6.87
CA LYS A 115 -11.55 13.91 7.74
C LYS A 115 -11.55 15.22 6.94
N GLU A 116 -10.73 15.31 5.90
CA GLU A 116 -10.70 16.46 4.98
C GLU A 116 -12.03 16.62 4.22
N TRP A 117 -12.62 15.51 3.76
CA TRP A 117 -13.91 15.51 3.08
C TRP A 117 -15.06 16.03 3.95
N GLY A 118 -14.97 15.85 5.28
CA GLY A 118 -15.89 16.43 6.26
C GLY A 118 -17.29 15.82 6.30
N ARG A 119 -17.63 14.85 5.43
CA ARG A 119 -18.92 14.16 5.43
C ARG A 119 -18.86 12.84 6.21
N PRO A 120 -20.01 12.34 6.71
CA PRO A 120 -20.05 11.04 7.37
C PRO A 120 -19.54 9.92 6.47
N LYS A 121 -18.64 9.07 6.97
CA LYS A 121 -18.15 7.87 6.27
C LYS A 121 -19.26 6.92 5.80
N SER A 122 -20.45 7.02 6.40
CA SER A 122 -21.63 6.25 6.00
C SER A 122 -22.12 6.64 4.58
N HIS A 123 -21.76 7.82 4.07
CA HIS A 123 -22.09 8.25 2.70
C HIS A 123 -21.17 7.65 1.63
N ILE A 124 -20.13 6.91 2.02
CA ILE A 124 -19.27 6.19 1.08
C ILE A 124 -20.06 5.00 0.53
N THR A 125 -20.29 5.01 -0.79
CA THR A 125 -21.05 3.97 -1.49
C THR A 125 -20.16 2.97 -2.22
N HIS A 126 -18.95 3.39 -2.60
CA HIS A 126 -17.98 2.58 -3.32
C HIS A 126 -16.63 2.65 -2.62
N LEU A 127 -15.94 1.50 -2.55
CA LEU A 127 -14.57 1.40 -2.13
C LEU A 127 -13.76 0.73 -3.24
N ILE A 128 -12.78 1.44 -3.76
CA ILE A 128 -11.80 0.91 -4.71
C ILE A 128 -10.48 0.80 -3.94
N PHE A 129 -9.98 -0.42 -3.75
CA PHE A 129 -8.71 -0.67 -3.08
C PHE A 129 -7.69 -1.19 -4.10
N CYS A 130 -6.52 -0.56 -4.16
CA CYS A 130 -5.44 -0.95 -5.05
C CYS A 130 -4.20 -1.31 -4.24
N THR A 131 -3.60 -2.48 -4.51
CA THR A 131 -2.27 -2.83 -4.00
C THR A 131 -1.56 -3.79 -4.94
N THR A 132 -0.25 -3.61 -5.09
CA THR A 132 0.65 -4.54 -5.78
C THR A 132 1.28 -5.55 -4.82
N SER A 133 1.14 -5.33 -3.51
CA SER A 133 1.74 -6.13 -2.46
C SER A 133 0.68 -6.96 -1.76
N GLY A 134 0.86 -8.28 -1.84
CA GLY A 134 0.01 -9.29 -1.23
C GLY A 134 -1.31 -9.55 -1.96
N VAL A 135 -1.83 -10.75 -1.76
CA VAL A 135 -3.15 -11.21 -2.21
C VAL A 135 -3.72 -12.06 -1.09
N ASP A 136 -4.99 -11.82 -0.72
CA ASP A 136 -5.69 -12.57 0.32
C ASP A 136 -7.19 -12.66 -0.01
N MET A 137 -7.88 -13.61 0.62
CA MET A 137 -9.32 -13.80 0.48
C MET A 137 -9.95 -14.10 1.85
N PRO A 138 -10.77 -13.19 2.40
CA PRO A 138 -11.22 -11.91 1.83
C PRO A 138 -10.12 -10.85 1.67
N GLY A 139 -10.18 -10.08 0.59
CA GLY A 139 -9.13 -9.12 0.21
C GLY A 139 -8.98 -7.87 1.09
N ALA A 140 -8.01 -7.04 0.75
CA ALA A 140 -7.66 -5.83 1.49
C ALA A 140 -8.80 -4.79 1.51
N ASP A 141 -9.62 -4.76 0.47
CA ASP A 141 -10.87 -3.99 0.39
C ASP A 141 -11.87 -4.38 1.49
N TYR A 142 -12.00 -5.67 1.77
CA TYR A 142 -12.84 -6.17 2.86
C TYR A 142 -12.27 -5.78 4.22
N GLN A 143 -10.97 -5.99 4.41
CA GLN A 143 -10.29 -5.63 5.66
C GLN A 143 -10.39 -4.13 5.95
N LEU A 144 -10.20 -3.29 4.93
CA LEU A 144 -10.35 -1.84 5.08
C LEU A 144 -11.79 -1.44 5.42
N THR A 145 -12.79 -2.06 4.78
CA THR A 145 -14.21 -1.85 5.06
C THR A 145 -14.51 -2.08 6.55
N LYS A 146 -13.99 -3.17 7.13
CA LYS A 146 -14.08 -3.47 8.56
C LYS A 146 -13.35 -2.44 9.42
N LEU A 147 -12.11 -2.14 9.09
CA LEU A 147 -11.25 -1.24 9.86
C LEU A 147 -11.78 0.20 9.92
N LEU A 148 -12.41 0.67 8.85
CA LEU A 148 -13.06 1.98 8.80
C LEU A 148 -14.49 1.95 9.33
N GLY A 149 -15.12 0.79 9.51
CA GLY A 149 -16.53 0.65 9.87
C GLY A 149 -17.44 1.27 8.81
N LEU A 150 -17.21 0.94 7.55
CA LEU A 150 -18.08 1.32 6.44
C LEU A 150 -19.35 0.45 6.44
N ARG A 151 -20.36 0.86 5.66
CA ARG A 151 -21.59 0.09 5.53
C ARG A 151 -21.30 -1.28 4.89
N PRO A 152 -21.95 -2.37 5.34
CA PRO A 152 -21.81 -3.68 4.69
C PRO A 152 -22.24 -3.70 3.22
N SER A 153 -23.12 -2.78 2.82
CA SER A 153 -23.62 -2.63 1.46
C SER A 153 -22.70 -1.81 0.54
N VAL A 154 -21.50 -1.43 0.99
CA VAL A 154 -20.55 -0.69 0.15
C VAL A 154 -20.12 -1.57 -1.03
N SER A 155 -20.18 -1.04 -2.24
CA SER A 155 -19.68 -1.72 -3.43
C SER A 155 -18.16 -1.73 -3.40
N ARG A 156 -17.56 -2.90 -3.25
CA ARG A 156 -16.10 -3.04 -3.16
C ARG A 156 -15.52 -3.47 -4.51
N PHE A 157 -14.39 -2.88 -4.85
CA PHE A 157 -13.58 -3.25 -6.00
C PHE A 157 -12.13 -3.42 -5.56
N MET A 158 -11.59 -4.62 -5.72
CA MET A 158 -10.25 -4.98 -5.29
C MET A 158 -9.35 -5.13 -6.52
N MET A 159 -8.33 -4.29 -6.61
CA MET A 159 -7.33 -4.32 -7.67
C MET A 159 -6.00 -4.83 -7.10
N TYR A 160 -5.69 -6.09 -7.39
CA TYR A 160 -4.42 -6.70 -7.05
C TYR A 160 -3.45 -6.64 -8.24
N GLN A 161 -2.18 -6.39 -7.95
CA GLN A 161 -1.05 -6.61 -8.86
C GLN A 161 -1.14 -5.89 -10.23
N GLN A 162 -1.72 -4.69 -10.28
CA GLN A 162 -1.85 -3.92 -11.53
C GLN A 162 -0.59 -3.14 -11.94
N GLY A 163 0.39 -2.98 -11.03
CA GLY A 163 1.61 -2.22 -11.29
C GLY A 163 1.44 -0.71 -11.08
N CYS A 164 2.45 0.04 -11.52
CA CYS A 164 2.46 1.50 -11.61
C CYS A 164 2.29 1.95 -13.06
#